data_AF-A0A4Y4KKZ9-F1
#
_entry.id   AF-A0A4Y4KKZ9-F1
#
_cell.length_a   1.000
_cell.length_b   1.000
_cell.length_c   1.000
_cell.angle_alpha   90.00
_cell.angle_beta   90.00
_cell.angle_gamma   90.00
#
_symmetry.space_group_name_H-M   'P 1'
#
loop_
_entity.id
_entity.type
_entity.pdbx_description
1 polymer ?
#
loop_
_entity_poly.entity_id
_entity_poly.type
_entity_poly.pdbx_seq_one_letter_code
_entity_poly.pdbx_strand_id
1 'polypeptide(L)'
;MDLNTVLEIRDARELAPWRPGDAWLGGGTYLFSEPQPRLRRLVDLSRTGWTPIELLPDGSLEIAATCTIAQMSRFAKATLDAEAAPLFERCCRAFLASFKIWNMATVGGNPTWTVQASQPFFTPNQPCSRR
;
A
#
# COMPACT_ATOMS: atom_id res chain seq x y z
N MET A 1 16.12 9.05 -1.15
CA MET A 1 16.69 9.70 0.03
C MET A 1 16.82 8.68 1.13
N ASP A 2 17.92 8.73 1.87
CA ASP A 2 18.18 7.77 2.93
C ASP A 2 17.34 8.08 4.18
N LEU A 3 16.77 7.02 4.77
CA LEU A 3 15.99 7.11 5.99
C LEU A 3 16.88 6.95 7.22
N ASN A 4 17.82 7.89 7.38
CA ASN A 4 18.88 7.82 8.39
C ASN A 4 18.39 7.85 9.85
N THR A 5 17.11 8.16 10.08
CA THR A 5 16.49 8.14 11.42
C THR A 5 15.79 6.83 11.76
N VAL A 6 15.63 5.93 10.78
CA VAL A 6 15.03 4.61 10.99
C VAL A 6 16.07 3.69 11.63
N LEU A 7 15.72 3.13 12.77
CA LEU A 7 16.59 2.30 13.61
C LEU A 7 16.19 0.81 13.56
N GLU A 8 14.97 0.51 13.13
CA GLU A 8 14.39 -0.82 13.16
C GLU A 8 13.47 -1.05 11.95
N ILE A 9 13.53 -2.25 11.37
CA ILE A 9 12.54 -2.76 10.41
C ILE A 9 11.96 -4.02 11.01
N ARG A 10 10.63 -4.12 11.06
CA ARG A 10 9.88 -5.26 11.58
C ARG A 10 9.04 -5.91 10.52
N ASP A 11 8.84 -7.22 10.65
CA ASP A 11 7.85 -7.94 9.87
C ASP A 11 6.44 -7.64 10.40
N ALA A 12 5.51 -7.24 9.52
CA ALA A 12 4.13 -6.93 9.88
C ALA A 12 3.34 -8.13 10.44
N ARG A 13 3.83 -9.36 10.23
CA ARG A 13 3.23 -10.58 10.78
C ARG A 13 3.52 -10.75 12.27
N GLU A 14 4.53 -10.08 12.79
CA GLU A 14 4.85 -10.08 14.21
C GLU A 14 4.07 -8.97 14.93
N LEU A 15 3.22 -9.36 15.86
CA LEU A 15 2.48 -8.41 16.68
C LEU A 15 3.44 -7.61 17.57
N ALA A 16 3.40 -6.29 17.40
CA ALA A 16 4.08 -5.36 18.27
C ALA A 16 3.21 -4.12 18.47
N PRO A 17 3.22 -3.50 19.67
CA PRO A 17 2.50 -2.26 19.88
C PRO A 17 3.08 -1.16 18.99
N TRP A 18 2.20 -0.37 18.40
CA TRP A 18 2.57 0.82 17.64
C TRP A 18 3.23 1.86 18.55
N ARG A 19 4.24 2.55 18.01
CA ARG A 19 5.01 3.59 18.70
C ARG A 19 5.01 4.88 17.89
N PRO A 20 5.15 6.05 18.54
CA PRO A 20 5.42 7.29 17.82
C PRO A 20 6.67 7.15 16.94
N GLY A 21 6.54 7.52 15.66
CA GLY A 21 7.61 7.36 14.68
C GLY A 21 7.59 6.03 13.93
N ASP A 22 6.61 5.15 14.16
CA ASP A 22 6.35 4.01 13.29
C ASP A 22 5.71 4.45 11.97
N ALA A 23 6.03 3.76 10.89
CA ALA A 23 5.26 3.81 9.66
C ALA A 23 5.20 2.43 8.99
N TRP A 24 4.14 2.21 8.20
CA TRP A 24 4.03 1.03 7.35
C TRP A 24 4.96 1.16 6.14
N LEU A 25 5.64 0.07 5.81
CA LEU A 25 6.45 -0.08 4.61
C LEU A 25 5.73 -1.03 3.65
N GLY A 26 5.14 -0.45 2.61
CA GLY A 26 4.72 -1.16 1.40
C GLY A 26 5.83 -1.10 0.35
N GLY A 27 5.54 -0.42 -0.78
CA GLY A 27 6.49 -0.22 -1.87
C GLY A 27 7.68 0.70 -1.61
N GLY A 28 7.59 1.54 -0.58
CA GLY A 28 8.63 2.50 -0.19
C GLY A 28 8.82 3.71 -1.11
N THR A 29 8.13 3.81 -2.24
CA THR A 29 8.40 4.84 -3.27
C THR A 29 8.25 6.27 -2.77
N TYR A 30 7.33 6.52 -1.83
CA TYR A 30 7.19 7.81 -1.16
C TYR A 30 8.16 7.96 0.02
N LEU A 31 8.30 6.93 0.86
CA LEU A 31 9.21 6.95 2.01
C LEU A 31 10.65 7.29 1.60
N PHE A 32 11.10 6.76 0.46
CA PHE A 32 12.44 7.00 -0.06
C PHE A 32 12.50 8.19 -1.04
N SER A 33 11.43 8.95 -1.28
CA SER A 33 11.50 10.13 -2.16
C SER A 33 11.89 11.42 -1.45
N GLU A 34 11.66 11.51 -0.14
CA GLU A 34 11.83 12.75 0.64
C GLU A 34 12.34 12.47 2.07
N PRO A 35 12.83 13.48 2.81
CA PRO A 35 13.30 13.28 4.17
C PRO A 35 12.15 12.93 5.11
N GLN A 36 12.35 11.90 5.95
CA GLN A 36 11.37 11.45 6.94
C GLN A 36 11.89 11.64 8.37
N PRO A 37 12.09 12.87 8.87
CA PRO A 37 12.84 13.15 10.11
C PRO A 37 12.18 12.59 11.40
N ARG A 38 10.88 12.30 11.35
CA ARG A 38 10.11 11.76 12.48
C ARG A 38 10.06 10.24 12.52
N LEU A 39 10.46 9.57 11.44
CA LEU A 39 10.40 8.12 11.32
C LEU A 39 11.51 7.47 12.13
N ARG A 40 11.17 6.39 12.85
CA ARG A 40 12.06 5.63 13.75
C ARG A 40 12.03 4.15 13.44
N ARG A 41 10.89 3.63 12.98
CA ARG A 41 10.72 2.20 12.72
C ARG A 41 9.78 1.98 11.55
N LEU A 42 10.11 1.00 10.72
CA LEU A 42 9.29 0.58 9.59
C LEU A 42 8.68 -0.79 9.86
N VAL A 43 7.39 -0.94 9.55
CA VAL A 43 6.68 -2.22 9.62
C VAL A 43 6.43 -2.72 8.21
N ASP A 44 7.19 -3.73 7.79
CA ASP A 44 7.25 -4.26 6.43
C ASP A 44 6.08 -5.21 6.13
N LEU A 45 5.25 -4.79 5.18
CA LEU A 45 4.08 -5.52 4.68
C LEU A 45 4.44 -6.54 3.58
N SER A 46 5.66 -6.51 3.03
CA SER A 46 6.04 -7.32 1.86
C SER A 46 5.90 -8.83 2.07
N ARG A 47 5.95 -9.28 3.33
CA ARG A 47 5.92 -10.69 3.73
C ARG A 47 4.54 -11.20 4.14
N THR A 48 3.50 -10.37 4.10
CA THR A 48 2.14 -10.76 4.52
C THR A 48 1.50 -11.79 3.59
N GLY A 49 1.97 -11.88 2.33
CA GLY A 49 1.49 -12.86 1.36
C GLY A 49 0.05 -12.64 0.91
N TRP A 50 -0.51 -11.44 1.13
CA TRP A 50 -1.89 -11.14 0.75
C TRP A 50 -2.09 -11.20 -0.77
N THR A 51 -3.22 -11.79 -1.18
CA THR A 51 -3.66 -11.72 -2.58
C THR A 51 -3.90 -10.25 -2.95
N PRO A 52 -3.23 -9.71 -3.98
CA PRO A 52 -3.25 -8.28 -4.28
C PRO A 52 -4.64 -7.70 -4.54
N ILE A 53 -5.44 -8.41 -5.32
CA ILE A 53 -6.79 -7.98 -5.69
C ILE A 53 -7.65 -9.20 -6.01
N GLU A 54 -8.90 -9.18 -5.56
CA GLU A 54 -9.83 -10.28 -5.70
C GLU A 54 -11.25 -9.75 -5.97
N LEU A 55 -11.94 -10.34 -6.94
CA LEU A 55 -13.36 -10.10 -7.18
C LEU A 55 -14.16 -11.08 -6.32
N LEU A 56 -15.03 -10.53 -5.47
CA LEU A 56 -15.87 -11.31 -4.58
C LEU A 56 -17.17 -11.73 -5.28
N PRO A 57 -17.86 -12.80 -4.81
CA PRO A 57 -19.07 -13.31 -5.45
C PRO A 57 -20.24 -12.31 -5.51
N ASP A 58 -20.24 -11.29 -4.65
CA ASP A 58 -21.23 -10.21 -4.62
C ASP A 58 -20.93 -9.08 -5.62
N GLY A 59 -19.85 -9.20 -6.39
CA GLY A 59 -19.40 -8.20 -7.37
C GLY A 59 -18.51 -7.11 -6.78
N SER A 60 -18.20 -7.15 -5.48
CA SER A 60 -17.26 -6.22 -4.85
C SER A 60 -15.80 -6.60 -5.09
N LEU A 61 -14.90 -5.63 -4.93
CA LEU A 61 -13.45 -5.84 -5.06
C LEU A 61 -12.75 -5.69 -3.71
N GLU A 62 -11.99 -6.70 -3.31
CA GLU A 62 -11.05 -6.62 -2.21
C GLU A 62 -9.66 -6.30 -2.75
N ILE A 63 -9.03 -5.23 -2.27
CA ILE A 63 -7.72 -4.77 -2.73
C ILE A 63 -6.78 -4.69 -1.53
N ALA A 64 -5.72 -5.51 -1.53
CA ALA A 64 -4.75 -5.50 -0.45
C ALA A 64 -3.92 -4.21 -0.47
N ALA A 65 -3.50 -3.73 0.71
CA ALA A 65 -2.63 -2.56 0.83
C ALA A 65 -1.26 -2.74 0.15
N THR A 66 -0.83 -3.99 -0.08
CA THR A 66 0.38 -4.37 -0.81
C THR A 66 0.19 -4.46 -2.33
N CYS A 67 -1.04 -4.33 -2.83
CA CYS A 67 -1.33 -4.36 -4.26
C CYS A 67 -0.61 -3.21 -4.97
N THR A 68 0.21 -3.53 -5.96
CA THR A 68 0.90 -2.52 -6.77
C THR A 68 -0.04 -1.87 -7.78
N ILE A 69 0.26 -0.63 -8.16
CA ILE A 69 -0.49 0.06 -9.22
C ILE A 69 -0.45 -0.74 -10.54
N ALA A 70 0.68 -1.39 -10.82
CA ALA A 70 0.82 -2.27 -11.99
C ALA A 70 -0.10 -3.50 -11.92
N GLN A 71 -0.20 -4.17 -10.76
CA GLN A 71 -1.12 -5.30 -10.57
C GLN A 71 -2.58 -4.87 -10.71
N MET A 72 -2.96 -3.76 -10.07
CA MET A 72 -4.30 -3.20 -10.18
C MET A 72 -4.67 -2.86 -11.63
N SER A 73 -3.76 -2.21 -12.37
CA SER A 73 -3.96 -1.89 -13.78
C SER A 73 -4.13 -3.14 -14.66
N ARG A 74 -3.34 -4.19 -14.42
CA ARG A 74 -3.46 -5.47 -15.15
C ARG A 74 -4.77 -6.18 -14.84
N PHE A 75 -5.17 -6.23 -13.56
CA PHE A 75 -6.42 -6.83 -13.13
C PHE A 75 -7.62 -6.14 -13.79
N ALA A 76 -7.65 -4.80 -13.77
CA ALA A 76 -8.70 -4.01 -14.38
C ALA A 76 -8.86 -4.33 -15.87
N LYS A 77 -7.75 -4.43 -16.60
CA LYS A 77 -7.75 -4.77 -18.04
C LYS A 77 -8.24 -6.19 -18.34
N ALA A 78 -7.97 -7.13 -17.44
CA ALA A 78 -8.28 -8.54 -17.66
C ALA A 78 -9.70 -8.93 -17.21
N THR A 79 -10.25 -8.24 -16.21
CA THR A 79 -11.39 -8.74 -15.43
C THR A 79 -12.58 -7.79 -15.41
N LEU A 80 -12.37 -6.48 -15.54
CA LEU A 80 -13.47 -5.53 -15.51
C LEU A 80 -14.15 -5.44 -16.87
N ASP A 81 -15.45 -5.15 -16.83
CA ASP A 81 -16.23 -4.88 -18.02
C ASP A 81 -15.79 -3.57 -18.72
N ALA A 82 -16.32 -3.36 -19.92
CA ALA A 82 -15.98 -2.22 -20.75
C ALA A 82 -16.36 -0.86 -20.11
N GLU A 83 -17.27 -0.85 -19.13
CA GLU A 83 -17.72 0.38 -18.47
C GLU A 83 -16.80 0.80 -17.31
N ALA A 84 -16.34 -0.16 -16.49
CA ALA A 84 -15.48 0.13 -15.34
C ALA A 84 -13.99 0.23 -15.71
N ALA A 85 -13.54 -0.49 -16.75
CA ALA A 85 -12.13 -0.50 -17.17
C ALA A 85 -11.55 0.90 -17.49
N PRO A 86 -12.26 1.80 -18.22
CA PRO A 86 -11.74 3.14 -18.52
C PRO A 86 -11.57 4.03 -17.27
N LEU A 87 -12.41 3.86 -16.25
CA LEU A 87 -12.28 4.62 -15.00
C LEU A 87 -11.03 4.18 -14.24
N PHE A 88 -10.81 2.87 -14.11
CA PHE A 88 -9.62 2.31 -13.46
C PHE A 88 -8.32 2.75 -14.15
N GLU A 89 -8.31 2.74 -15.48
CA GLU A 89 -7.14 3.20 -16.23
C GLU A 89 -6.86 4.69 -16.00
N ARG A 90 -7.90 5.54 -15.98
CA ARG A 90 -7.76 6.97 -15.65
C ARG A 90 -7.21 7.18 -14.24
N CYS A 91 -7.69 6.42 -13.25
CA CYS A 91 -7.17 6.48 -11.88
C CYS A 91 -5.70 6.06 -11.80
N CYS A 92 -5.31 4.97 -12.49
CA CYS A 92 -3.91 4.55 -12.54
C CYS A 92 -3.03 5.61 -13.23
N ARG A 93 -3.50 6.23 -14.31
CA ARG A 93 -2.75 7.29 -15.01
C ARG A 93 -2.68 8.61 -14.25
N ALA A 94 -3.69 8.90 -13.41
CA ALA A 94 -3.65 10.03 -12.48
C ALA A 94 -2.60 9.82 -11.37
N PHE A 95 -2.16 8.59 -11.13
CA PHE A 95 -0.94 8.31 -10.39
C PHE A 95 0.28 8.71 -11.25
N LEU A 96 0.61 10.02 -11.19
CA LEU A 96 1.63 10.73 -11.97
C LEU A 96 3.05 10.20 -11.71
N ALA A 97 3.32 8.96 -12.11
CA ALA A 97 4.58 8.28 -11.90
C ALA A 97 4.91 7.36 -13.08
N SER A 98 6.20 7.06 -13.26
CA SER A 98 6.63 6.16 -14.34
C SER A 98 6.27 4.70 -14.05
N PHE A 99 6.34 3.85 -15.09
CA PHE A 99 6.13 2.41 -14.96
C PHE A 99 7.01 1.77 -13.88
N LYS A 100 8.23 2.29 -13.64
CA LYS A 100 9.13 1.78 -12.60
C LYS A 100 8.53 1.97 -11.21
N ILE A 101 7.96 3.14 -10.97
CA ILE A 101 7.27 3.44 -9.72
C ILE A 101 5.99 2.62 -9.63
N TRP A 102 5.23 2.42 -10.71
CA TRP A 102 4.00 1.63 -10.66
C TRP A 102 4.20 0.16 -10.26
N ASN A 103 5.38 -0.42 -10.53
CA ASN A 103 5.70 -1.78 -10.13
C ASN A 103 6.13 -1.90 -8.66
N MET A 104 6.43 -0.78 -8.00
CA MET A 104 6.83 -0.75 -6.58
C MET A 104 5.76 -0.12 -5.70
N ALA A 105 5.18 1.01 -6.12
CA ALA A 105 4.16 1.74 -5.38
C ALA A 105 2.93 0.85 -5.13
N THR A 106 2.56 0.74 -3.86
CA THR A 106 1.41 -0.03 -3.42
C THR A 106 0.25 0.89 -3.06
N VAL A 107 -0.98 0.38 -3.14
CA VAL A 107 -2.20 1.13 -2.81
C VAL A 107 -2.12 1.74 -1.40
N GLY A 108 -1.70 0.97 -0.40
CA GLY A 108 -1.53 1.46 0.97
C GLY A 108 -0.29 2.33 1.21
N GLY A 109 0.62 2.40 0.24
CA GLY A 109 1.82 3.25 0.31
C GLY A 109 1.66 4.61 -0.39
N ASN A 110 0.50 4.88 -0.98
CA ASN A 110 0.25 6.13 -1.69
C ASN A 110 -0.12 7.26 -0.71
N PRO A 111 0.65 8.35 -0.62
CA PRO A 111 0.42 9.45 0.33
C PRO A 111 -0.99 10.05 0.28
N THR A 112 -1.63 10.08 -0.90
CA THR A 112 -3.01 10.60 -1.03
C THR A 112 -4.07 9.69 -0.41
N TRP A 113 -3.75 8.41 -0.21
CA TRP A 113 -4.57 7.42 0.48
C TRP A 113 -4.18 7.32 1.97
N THR A 114 -2.92 7.64 2.33
CA THR A 114 -2.43 7.57 3.72
C THR A 114 -2.74 8.81 4.57
N VAL A 115 -3.43 9.84 4.06
CA VAL A 115 -4.07 10.90 4.90
C VAL A 115 -5.10 10.31 5.89
N GLN A 116 -5.33 9.01 5.80
CA GLN A 116 -6.20 8.22 6.64
C GLN A 116 -5.43 7.23 7.54
N ALA A 117 -4.29 7.65 8.11
CA ALA A 117 -3.64 6.97 9.25
C ALA A 117 -4.53 6.86 10.52
N SER A 118 -5.76 7.37 10.45
CA SER A 118 -6.84 7.23 11.43
C SER A 118 -8.00 6.32 10.94
N GLN A 119 -7.81 5.53 9.88
CA GLN A 119 -8.79 4.52 9.46
C GLN A 119 -8.65 3.21 10.25
N PRO A 120 -9.76 2.48 10.47
CA PRO A 120 -9.81 1.26 11.30
C PRO A 120 -8.95 0.09 10.82
N PHE A 121 -8.41 0.14 9.60
CA PHE A 121 -7.62 -0.93 8.96
C PHE A 121 -6.22 -1.16 9.57
N PHE A 122 -5.64 -0.12 10.18
CA PHE A 122 -4.30 -0.17 10.77
C PHE A 122 -4.36 0.25 12.23
N THR A 123 -5.07 -0.53 13.04
CA THR A 123 -5.15 -0.25 14.47
C THR A 123 -3.86 -0.69 15.18
N PRO A 124 -3.29 0.16 16.07
CA PRO A 124 -2.03 -0.06 16.79
C PRO A 124 -1.81 -1.40 17.50
N ASN A 125 -2.88 -2.15 17.76
CA ASN A 125 -2.91 -3.33 18.63
C ASN A 125 -3.71 -4.50 18.02
N GLN A 126 -3.99 -4.48 16.71
CA GLN A 126 -4.61 -5.60 16.01
C GLN A 126 -3.64 -6.21 15.00
N PRO A 127 -3.79 -7.50 14.64
CA PRO A 127 -3.08 -8.07 13.52
C PRO A 127 -3.34 -7.23 12.28
N CYS A 128 -2.29 -6.97 11.49
CA CYS A 128 -2.45 -6.30 10.21
C CYS A 128 -3.43 -7.12 9.35
N SER A 129 -4.65 -6.63 9.16
CA SER A 129 -5.69 -7.34 8.41
C SER A 129 -5.62 -6.95 6.93
N ARG A 130 -5.89 -7.92 6.06
CA ARG A 130 -5.93 -7.75 4.61
C ARG A 130 -7.07 -6.83 4.14
N ARG A 131 -8.18 -6.81 4.88
CA ARG A 131 -9.40 -6.05 4.56
C ARG A 131 -9.19 -4.57 4.79
#